data_AF-A0A2V8ZPR0-F1
#
_entry.id   AF-A0A2V8ZPR0-F1
#
_cell.length_a   1.000
_cell.length_b   1.000
_cell.length_c   1.000
_cell.angle_alpha   90.00
_cell.angle_beta   90.00
_cell.angle_gamma   90.00
#
_symmetry.space_group_name_H-M   'P 1'
#
loop_
_entity.id
_entity.type
_entity.pdbx_description
1 polymer ?
#
loop_
_entity_poly.entity_id
_entity_poly.type
_entity_poly.pdbx_seq_one_letter_code
_entity_poly.pdbx_strand_id
1 'polypeptide(L)'
;MLAAVYLAIQVAALTTAARTTKKLTTVKGRIIAYRPVDRVAQVISNSPNTEVFLLATECPIQTTKPTILKINYVHFGFGDVTDDMLHNGKPLTMKVSRDPACDESYTHFVSTSRVMTTVNEKSGQRETSKPVIFTAGFNEASLAPDLNLQCYDLKDGNIKPEQK
;
A
#
# COMPACT_ATOMS: atom_id res chain seq x y z
N MET A 1 61.30 2.74 -17.51
CA MET A 1 59.97 2.60 -16.87
C MET A 1 59.54 3.98 -16.39
N LEU A 2 58.50 4.59 -16.98
CA LEU A 2 57.72 5.66 -16.37
C LEU A 2 56.41 5.86 -17.16
N ALA A 3 55.35 6.11 -16.39
CA ALA A 3 53.95 5.81 -16.65
C ALA A 3 53.25 6.72 -17.67
N ALA A 4 52.16 6.17 -18.23
CA ALA A 4 51.14 6.87 -19.01
C ALA A 4 50.35 7.86 -18.14
N VAL A 5 49.92 8.98 -18.72
CA VAL A 5 48.91 9.87 -18.14
C VAL A 5 47.76 9.99 -19.13
N TYR A 6 46.72 9.19 -18.90
CA TYR A 6 45.42 9.33 -19.57
C TYR A 6 44.63 10.45 -18.91
N LEU A 7 44.36 11.53 -19.63
CA LEU A 7 43.48 12.60 -19.19
C LEU A 7 42.03 12.22 -19.53
N ALA A 8 41.28 11.71 -18.55
CA ALA A 8 39.84 11.50 -18.67
C ALA A 8 39.11 12.80 -18.32
N ILE A 9 38.60 13.51 -19.34
CA ILE A 9 37.71 14.67 -19.14
C ILE A 9 36.32 14.11 -18.78
N GLN A 10 35.97 14.18 -17.50
CA GLN A 10 34.62 13.85 -17.05
C GLN A 10 33.65 14.96 -17.46
N VAL A 11 32.75 14.65 -18.39
CA VAL A 11 31.59 15.48 -18.69
C VAL A 11 30.61 15.30 -17.54
N ALA A 12 30.62 16.23 -16.59
CA ALA A 12 29.62 16.30 -15.52
C ALA A 12 28.28 16.71 -16.14
N ALA A 13 27.47 15.72 -16.55
CA ALA A 13 26.07 15.95 -16.86
C ALA A 13 25.33 16.27 -15.56
N LEU A 14 25.09 17.56 -15.30
CA LEU A 14 24.07 18.00 -14.35
C LEU A 14 22.70 17.55 -14.89
N THR A 15 22.28 16.35 -14.54
CA THR A 15 20.88 15.96 -14.68
C THR A 15 20.10 16.68 -13.60
N THR A 16 19.58 17.86 -13.93
CA THR A 16 18.47 18.46 -13.18
C THR A 16 17.31 17.47 -13.22
N ALA A 17 17.16 16.66 -12.18
CA ALA A 17 16.01 15.80 -11.99
C ALA A 17 14.78 16.71 -11.88
N ALA A 18 14.07 16.88 -13.00
CA ALA A 18 12.76 17.50 -13.02
C ALA A 18 11.88 16.69 -12.08
N ARG A 19 11.60 17.23 -10.90
CA ARG A 19 10.57 16.71 -9.99
C ARG A 19 9.22 16.97 -10.64
N THR A 20 8.84 16.11 -11.57
CA THR A 20 7.46 16.03 -12.05
C THR A 20 6.59 15.82 -10.83
N THR A 21 5.74 16.79 -10.53
CA THR A 21 4.72 16.67 -9.49
C THR A 21 3.83 15.50 -9.86
N LYS A 22 3.99 14.38 -9.13
CA LYS A 22 3.20 13.16 -9.27
C LYS A 22 1.71 13.54 -9.28
N LYS A 23 1.03 13.37 -10.43
CA LYS A 23 -0.38 13.73 -10.60
C LYS A 23 -1.23 12.88 -9.64
N LEU A 24 -2.12 13.54 -8.90
CA LEU A 24 -3.10 12.88 -8.05
C LEU A 24 -4.34 12.51 -8.87
N THR A 25 -4.82 11.30 -8.68
CA THR A 25 -6.04 10.74 -9.26
C THR A 25 -6.99 10.38 -8.12
N THR A 26 -8.28 10.70 -8.29
CA THR A 26 -9.31 10.28 -7.35
C THR A 26 -9.75 8.86 -7.67
N VAL A 27 -9.69 7.96 -6.69
CA VAL A 27 -10.22 6.60 -6.77
C VAL A 27 -11.31 6.41 -5.73
N LYS A 28 -12.35 5.67 -6.10
CA LYS A 28 -13.42 5.25 -5.19
C LYS A 28 -13.38 3.74 -5.06
N GLY A 29 -13.50 3.23 -3.84
CA GLY A 29 -13.33 1.80 -3.60
C GLY A 29 -13.57 1.39 -2.16
N ARG A 30 -13.33 0.12 -1.89
CA ARG A 30 -13.41 -0.49 -0.56
C ARG A 30 -12.12 -1.24 -0.28
N ILE A 31 -11.65 -1.15 0.95
CA ILE A 31 -10.48 -1.95 1.35
C ILE A 31 -10.93 -3.40 1.47
N ILE A 32 -10.22 -4.29 0.77
CA ILE A 32 -10.54 -5.72 0.72
C ILE A 32 -9.53 -6.60 1.44
N ALA A 33 -8.30 -6.11 1.61
CA ALA A 33 -7.26 -6.81 2.33
C ALA A 33 -6.19 -5.83 2.85
N TYR A 34 -5.50 -6.19 3.93
CA TYR A 34 -4.41 -5.38 4.49
C TYR A 34 -3.34 -6.25 5.15
N ARG A 35 -2.14 -5.68 5.34
CA ARG A 35 -1.04 -6.30 6.09
C ARG A 35 -1.12 -5.87 7.56
N PRO A 36 -1.35 -6.80 8.51
CA PRO A 36 -1.56 -6.42 9.92
C PRO A 36 -0.31 -5.80 10.56
N VAL A 37 0.90 -6.28 10.21
CA VAL A 37 2.16 -5.76 10.77
C VAL A 37 2.35 -4.28 10.45
N ASP A 38 2.00 -3.86 9.23
CA ASP A 38 2.18 -2.49 8.76
C ASP A 38 1.25 -1.50 9.51
N ARG A 39 0.12 -1.97 10.06
CA ARG A 39 -0.78 -1.15 10.89
C ARG A 39 -0.40 -1.11 12.37
N VAL A 40 0.11 -2.20 12.94
CA VAL A 40 0.43 -2.25 14.38
C VAL A 40 1.69 -1.43 14.71
N ALA A 41 2.54 -1.17 13.72
CA ALA A 41 3.73 -0.33 13.89
C ALA A 41 3.44 1.18 14.07
N GLN A 42 2.17 1.60 14.13
CA GLN A 42 1.77 3.00 14.32
C GLN A 42 2.20 3.53 15.70
N VAL A 43 3.33 4.22 15.73
CA VAL A 43 3.81 4.96 16.90
C VAL A 43 3.79 6.46 16.62
N ILE A 44 3.47 7.25 17.66
CA ILE A 44 3.68 8.70 17.62
C ILE A 44 5.19 8.92 17.59
N SER A 45 5.72 9.19 16.41
CA SER A 45 7.12 9.50 16.19
C SER A 45 7.24 10.52 15.06
N ASN A 46 8.40 11.17 14.95
CA ASN A 46 8.72 12.03 13.81
C ASN A 46 9.08 11.22 12.55
N SER A 47 8.91 9.90 12.59
CA SER A 47 9.12 9.00 11.45
C SER A 47 7.78 8.68 10.78
N PRO A 48 7.74 8.63 9.44
CA PRO A 48 6.52 8.28 8.73
C PRO A 48 6.16 6.81 8.98
N ASN A 49 4.89 6.56 9.27
CA ASN A 49 4.28 5.24 9.26
C ASN A 49 3.81 4.91 7.85
N THR A 50 3.87 3.63 7.47
CA THR A 50 3.39 3.15 6.16
C THR A 50 2.42 2.01 6.38
N GLU A 51 1.16 2.19 5.99
CA GLU A 51 0.17 1.14 5.91
C GLU A 51 0.06 0.63 4.46
N VAL A 52 -0.10 -0.68 4.26
CA VAL A 52 -0.28 -1.25 2.93
C VAL A 52 -1.56 -2.09 2.88
N PHE A 53 -2.41 -1.80 1.90
CA PHE A 53 -3.69 -2.48 1.71
C PHE A 53 -4.10 -2.60 0.24
N LEU A 54 -5.03 -3.51 -0.03
CA LEU A 54 -5.65 -3.71 -1.33
C LEU A 54 -7.02 -3.02 -1.37
N LEU A 55 -7.25 -2.24 -2.42
CA LEU A 55 -8.49 -1.51 -2.67
C LEU A 55 -9.18 -2.10 -3.90
N ALA A 56 -10.42 -2.56 -3.74
CA ALA A 56 -11.29 -2.87 -4.87
C ALA A 56 -12.01 -1.60 -5.31
N THR A 57 -11.79 -1.16 -6.55
CA THR A 57 -12.45 0.03 -7.09
C THR A 57 -13.95 -0.20 -7.26
N GLU A 58 -14.77 0.80 -6.97
CA GLU A 58 -16.18 0.75 -7.32
C GLU A 58 -16.34 0.86 -8.84
N CYS A 59 -17.03 -0.11 -9.45
CA CYS A 59 -17.34 -0.06 -10.86
C CYS A 59 -18.60 0.81 -11.08
N PRO A 60 -18.53 1.84 -11.93
CA PRO A 60 -19.72 2.61 -12.29
C PRO A 60 -20.76 1.79 -13.07
N ILE A 61 -20.39 0.62 -13.58
CA ILE A 61 -21.26 -0.29 -14.33
C ILE A 61 -21.18 -1.68 -13.69
N GLN A 62 -22.32 -2.21 -13.22
CA GLN A 62 -22.43 -3.46 -12.44
C GLN A 62 -21.86 -4.72 -13.13
N THR A 63 -21.58 -4.68 -14.44
CA THR A 63 -21.09 -5.81 -15.22
C THR A 63 -19.56 -5.92 -15.29
N THR A 64 -18.83 -4.88 -14.89
CA THR A 64 -17.36 -4.91 -14.84
C THR A 64 -16.87 -5.44 -13.50
N LYS A 65 -15.92 -6.38 -13.54
CA LYS A 65 -15.20 -6.80 -12.32
C LYS A 65 -14.43 -5.60 -11.75
N PRO A 66 -14.41 -5.43 -10.42
CA PRO A 66 -13.65 -4.36 -9.79
C PRO A 66 -12.16 -4.51 -10.11
N THR A 67 -11.48 -3.39 -10.33
CA THR A 67 -10.02 -3.37 -10.42
C THR A 67 -9.46 -3.40 -9.01
N ILE A 68 -8.47 -4.26 -8.77
CA ILE A 68 -7.80 -4.35 -7.47
C ILE A 68 -6.49 -3.57 -7.52
N LEU A 69 -6.35 -2.60 -6.64
CA LEU A 69 -5.20 -1.72 -6.54
C LEU A 69 -4.43 -2.00 -5.24
N LYS A 70 -3.11 -1.90 -5.29
CA LYS A 70 -2.27 -1.83 -4.09
C LYS A 70 -2.10 -0.37 -3.69
N ILE A 71 -2.40 -0.05 -2.44
CA ILE A 71 -2.24 1.29 -1.88
C ILE A 71 -1.14 1.26 -0.81
N ASN A 72 -0.12 2.11 -0.97
CA ASN A 72 0.85 2.45 0.06
C ASN A 72 0.41 3.77 0.70
N TYR A 73 -0.01 3.72 1.96
CA TYR A 73 -0.47 4.90 2.69
C TYR A 73 0.60 5.37 3.68
N VAL A 74 1.17 6.55 3.40
CA VAL A 74 2.19 7.17 4.23
C VAL A 74 1.59 8.29 5.06
N HIS A 75 1.74 8.21 6.37
CA HIS A 75 1.18 9.17 7.33
C HIS A 75 2.12 9.39 8.54
N PHE A 76 1.86 10.42 9.34
CA PHE A 76 2.63 10.72 10.55
C PHE A 76 1.75 10.52 11.79
N GLY A 77 2.26 9.79 12.78
CA GLY A 77 1.45 9.41 13.94
C GLY A 77 0.38 8.37 13.59
N PHE A 78 -0.85 8.58 14.03
CA PHE A 78 -1.97 7.67 13.75
C PHE A 78 -2.47 7.84 12.30
N GLY A 79 -2.96 6.76 11.70
CA GLY A 79 -3.51 6.79 10.34
C GLY A 79 -4.98 7.19 10.33
N ASP A 80 -5.44 7.72 9.19
CA ASP A 80 -6.86 8.04 8.94
C ASP A 80 -7.71 6.78 8.68
N VAL A 81 -7.08 5.63 8.42
CA VAL A 81 -7.76 4.36 8.15
C VAL A 81 -8.24 3.76 9.47
N THR A 82 -9.55 3.79 9.68
CA THR A 82 -10.16 3.24 10.91
C THR A 82 -10.47 1.75 10.78
N ASP A 83 -10.60 1.07 11.91
CA ASP A 83 -11.00 -0.35 11.95
C ASP A 83 -12.38 -0.56 11.32
N ASP A 84 -13.30 0.39 11.44
CA ASP A 84 -14.60 0.34 10.79
C ASP A 84 -14.50 0.41 9.26
N MET A 85 -13.56 1.20 8.70
CA MET A 85 -13.29 1.21 7.26
C MET A 85 -12.74 -0.14 6.76
N LEU A 86 -11.95 -0.82 7.60
CA LEU A 86 -11.41 -2.14 7.28
C LEU A 86 -12.45 -3.24 7.44
N HIS A 87 -13.07 -3.37 8.60
CA HIS A 87 -13.91 -4.52 8.91
C HIS A 87 -15.27 -4.47 8.21
N ASN A 88 -15.85 -3.28 8.02
CA ASN A 88 -17.18 -3.14 7.42
C ASN A 88 -17.13 -2.82 5.91
N GLY A 89 -15.93 -2.76 5.32
CA GLY A 89 -15.74 -2.55 3.88
C GLY A 89 -16.45 -1.29 3.37
N LYS A 90 -16.43 -0.19 4.14
CA LYS A 90 -17.12 1.05 3.77
C LYS A 90 -16.52 1.64 2.49
N PRO A 91 -17.34 2.21 1.59
CA PRO A 91 -16.84 2.99 0.45
C PRO A 91 -15.99 4.18 0.90
N LEU A 92 -14.86 4.35 0.22
CA LEU A 92 -13.87 5.39 0.46
C LEU A 92 -13.60 6.12 -0.84
N THR A 93 -13.44 7.43 -0.76
CA THR A 93 -12.85 8.24 -1.82
C THR A 93 -11.42 8.61 -1.41
N MET A 94 -10.44 8.28 -2.25
CA MET A 94 -9.03 8.55 -2.00
C MET A 94 -8.43 9.37 -3.14
N LYS A 95 -7.50 10.29 -2.84
CA LYS A 95 -6.63 10.92 -3.84
C LYS A 95 -5.26 10.26 -3.78
N VAL A 96 -4.89 9.56 -4.84
CA VAL A 96 -3.70 8.71 -4.91
C VAL A 96 -2.81 9.09 -6.09
N SER A 97 -1.53 8.75 -6.05
CA SER A 97 -0.66 8.88 -7.22
C SER A 97 -0.11 7.54 -7.66
N ARG A 98 -0.06 7.30 -8.97
CA ARG A 98 0.48 6.05 -9.53
C ARG A 98 1.98 5.95 -9.25
N ASP A 99 2.43 4.81 -8.75
CA ASP A 99 3.85 4.47 -8.67
C ASP A 99 4.15 3.11 -9.31
N PRO A 100 4.57 3.09 -10.59
CA PRO A 100 4.89 1.84 -11.29
C PRO A 100 6.07 1.07 -10.67
N ALA A 101 6.94 1.72 -9.90
CA ALA A 101 8.12 1.07 -9.34
C ALA A 101 7.79 0.06 -8.23
N CYS A 102 6.59 0.12 -7.66
CA CYS A 102 6.12 -0.80 -6.62
C CYS A 102 5.00 -1.74 -7.07
N ASP A 103 4.78 -1.84 -8.39
CA ASP A 103 3.91 -2.87 -8.97
C ASP A 103 4.44 -4.25 -8.66
N GLU A 104 3.53 -5.17 -8.34
CA GLU A 104 3.88 -6.55 -8.01
C GLU A 104 2.72 -7.49 -8.27
N SER A 105 2.99 -8.78 -8.36
CA SER A 105 1.93 -9.79 -8.39
C SER A 105 1.29 -9.95 -7.00
N TYR A 106 0.03 -10.39 -6.96
CA TYR A 106 -0.64 -10.73 -5.71
C TYR A 106 0.16 -11.76 -4.89
N THR A 107 0.73 -12.77 -5.53
CA THR A 107 1.61 -13.74 -4.86
C THR A 107 2.81 -13.07 -4.18
N HIS A 108 3.47 -12.13 -4.87
CA HIS A 108 4.62 -11.41 -4.30
C HIS A 108 4.18 -10.52 -3.12
N PHE A 109 3.03 -9.85 -3.25
CA PHE A 109 2.42 -9.07 -2.17
C PHE A 109 2.16 -9.91 -0.91
N VAL A 110 1.65 -11.14 -1.05
CA VAL A 110 1.44 -12.04 0.10
C VAL A 110 2.78 -12.50 0.68
N SER A 111 3.72 -12.92 -0.19
CA SER A 111 5.01 -13.50 0.24
C SER A 111 5.95 -12.52 0.96
N THR A 112 5.84 -11.23 0.64
CA THR A 112 6.64 -10.15 1.27
C THR A 112 5.99 -9.58 2.52
N SER A 113 4.75 -9.98 2.83
CA SER A 113 4.08 -9.55 4.05
C SER A 113 4.64 -10.29 5.26
N ARG A 114 5.03 -9.53 6.28
CA ARG A 114 5.53 -10.08 7.53
C ARG A 114 4.37 -10.62 8.35
N VAL A 115 4.68 -11.65 9.12
CA VAL A 115 3.72 -12.23 10.05
C VAL A 115 3.95 -11.66 11.44
N MET A 116 2.88 -11.26 12.11
CA MET A 116 2.95 -10.79 13.48
C MET A 116 2.84 -11.98 14.43
N THR A 117 3.72 -12.06 15.43
CA THR A 117 3.56 -12.98 16.55
C THR A 117 3.23 -12.19 17.79
N THR A 118 2.06 -12.44 18.36
CA THR A 118 1.62 -11.87 19.65
C THR A 118 1.58 -12.96 20.70
N VAL A 119 1.72 -12.58 21.97
CA VAL A 119 1.46 -13.48 23.09
C VAL A 119 0.07 -13.17 23.58
N ASN A 120 -0.82 -14.17 23.53
CA ASN A 120 -2.14 -14.02 24.10
C ASN A 120 -2.00 -13.92 25.63
N GLU A 121 -2.38 -12.79 26.20
CA GLU A 121 -2.22 -12.52 27.64
C GLU A 121 -3.03 -13.47 28.53
N LYS A 122 -4.11 -14.08 28.01
CA LYS A 122 -4.97 -15.00 28.76
C LYS A 122 -4.45 -16.44 28.74
N SER A 123 -3.88 -16.89 27.61
CA SER A 123 -3.40 -18.27 27.47
C SER A 123 -1.89 -18.42 27.61
N GLY A 124 -1.14 -17.31 27.55
CA GLY A 124 0.33 -17.30 27.48
C GLY A 124 0.89 -17.90 26.18
N GLN A 125 0.03 -18.28 25.23
CA GLN A 125 0.44 -18.91 23.99
C GLN A 125 0.80 -17.87 22.93
N ARG A 126 1.78 -18.22 22.08
CA ARG A 126 2.12 -17.42 20.91
C ARG A 126 1.08 -17.64 19.82
N GLU A 127 0.42 -16.57 19.42
CA GLU A 127 -0.48 -16.54 18.28
C GLU A 127 0.22 -15.86 17.12
N THR A 128 0.10 -16.45 15.93
CA THR A 128 0.73 -15.95 14.71
C THR A 128 -0.39 -15.48 13.78
N SER A 129 -0.33 -14.20 13.37
CA SER A 129 -1.33 -13.64 12.46
C SER A 129 -1.26 -14.30 11.08
N LYS A 130 -2.27 -14.08 10.23
CA LYS A 130 -2.07 -14.28 8.79
C LYS A 130 -1.15 -13.17 8.25
N PRO A 131 -0.39 -13.42 7.17
CA PRO A 131 0.42 -12.39 6.51
C PRO A 131 -0.46 -11.29 5.91
N VAL A 132 -1.66 -11.64 5.43
CA VAL A 132 -2.66 -10.71 4.91
C VAL A 132 -4.01 -11.05 5.54
N ILE A 133 -4.76 -10.03 5.94
CA ILE A 133 -6.12 -10.18 6.47
C ILE A 133 -7.10 -9.62 5.45
N PHE A 134 -8.10 -10.43 5.08
CA PHE A 134 -9.20 -10.02 4.22
C PHE A 134 -10.35 -9.43 5.03
N THR A 135 -10.97 -8.39 4.49
CA THR A 135 -12.10 -7.71 5.12
C THR A 135 -13.39 -8.49 4.94
N ALA A 136 -14.40 -8.21 5.77
CA ALA A 136 -15.66 -8.95 5.72
C ALA A 136 -16.35 -8.77 4.37
N GLY A 137 -16.84 -9.88 3.80
CA GLY A 137 -17.54 -9.87 2.51
C GLY A 137 -16.63 -9.98 1.29
N PHE A 138 -15.31 -10.10 1.46
CA PHE A 138 -14.39 -10.42 0.36
C PHE A 138 -13.77 -11.81 0.53
N ASN A 139 -13.75 -12.61 -0.54
CA ASN A 139 -13.16 -13.94 -0.52
C ASN A 139 -11.80 -13.91 -1.23
N GLU A 140 -10.73 -14.31 -0.53
CA GLU A 140 -9.38 -14.44 -1.07
C GLU A 140 -9.35 -15.26 -2.37
N ALA A 141 -10.14 -16.32 -2.47
CA ALA A 141 -10.20 -17.19 -3.65
C ALA A 141 -10.67 -16.47 -4.94
N SER A 142 -11.16 -15.24 -4.82
CA SER A 142 -11.51 -14.40 -5.97
C SER A 142 -10.30 -13.72 -6.63
N LEU A 143 -9.14 -13.72 -5.98
CA LEU A 143 -7.91 -13.13 -6.52
C LEU A 143 -7.06 -14.21 -7.20
N ALA A 144 -6.73 -13.98 -8.47
CA ALA A 144 -5.80 -14.83 -9.19
C ALA A 144 -4.37 -14.65 -8.63
N PRO A 145 -3.58 -15.72 -8.44
CA PRO A 145 -2.21 -15.63 -7.91
C PRO A 145 -1.28 -14.71 -8.73
N ASP A 146 -1.49 -14.65 -10.04
CA ASP A 146 -0.73 -13.87 -11.03
C ASP A 146 -1.33 -12.47 -11.27
N LEU A 147 -2.40 -12.10 -10.55
CA LEU A 147 -3.00 -10.78 -10.63
C LEU A 147 -1.93 -9.70 -10.39
N ASN A 148 -1.72 -8.85 -11.39
CA ASN A 148 -0.82 -7.72 -11.26
C ASN A 148 -1.50 -6.59 -10.47
N LEU A 149 -0.92 -6.24 -9.33
CA LEU A 149 -1.40 -5.19 -8.45
C LEU A 149 -0.74 -3.87 -8.83
N GLN A 150 -1.50 -3.01 -9.51
CA GLN A 150 -1.05 -1.65 -9.78
C GLN A 150 -0.92 -0.88 -8.47
N CYS A 151 0.27 -0.31 -8.25
CA CYS A 151 0.64 0.34 -7.00
C CYS A 151 0.39 1.86 -7.05
N TYR A 152 -0.14 2.37 -5.95
CA TYR A 152 -0.46 3.78 -5.78
C TYR A 152 -0.06 4.28 -4.39
N ASP A 153 0.47 5.50 -4.34
CA ASP A 153 0.80 6.20 -3.10
C ASP A 153 -0.42 7.03 -2.64
N LEU A 154 -0.83 6.83 -1.40
CA LEU A 154 -1.75 7.68 -0.66
C LEU A 154 -0.95 8.45 0.40
N LYS A 155 -1.17 9.76 0.47
CA LYS A 155 -0.59 10.60 1.52
C LYS A 155 -1.66 11.03 2.50
N ASP A 156 -1.24 11.33 3.70
CA ASP A 156 -2.08 11.86 4.77
C ASP A 156 -3.07 12.95 4.32
N GLY A 157 -4.29 12.92 4.87
CA GLY A 157 -5.37 13.86 4.55
C GLY A 157 -6.05 13.67 3.19
N ASN A 158 -5.72 12.61 2.44
CA ASN A 158 -6.29 12.34 1.11
C ASN A 158 -7.31 11.19 1.07
N ILE A 159 -7.83 10.76 2.23
CA ILE A 159 -8.87 9.74 2.35
C ILE A 159 -10.13 10.35 2.96
N LYS A 160 -11.29 9.99 2.40
CA LYS A 160 -12.59 10.41 2.90
C LYS A 160 -13.56 9.23 2.87
N PRO A 161 -14.20 8.86 3.99
CA PRO A 161 -15.35 7.97 3.93
C PRO A 161 -16.47 8.64 3.14
N GLU A 162 -17.17 7.88 2.29
CA GLU A 162 -18.35 8.42 1.64
C GLU A 162 -19.45 8.65 2.67
N GLN A 163 -19.99 9.87 2.69
CA GLN A 163 -21.20 10.18 3.44
C GLN A 163 -22.39 9.63 2.66
N LYS A 164 -23.18 8.77 3.32
CA LYS A 164 -24.44 8.25 2.79
C LYS A 164 -25.46 9.37 2.60
#